data_AF-Y0KI37-F1
#
_entry.id   AF-Y0KI37-F1
#
_cell.length_a   1.000
_cell.length_b   1.000
_cell.length_c   1.000
_cell.angle_alpha   90.00
_cell.angle_beta   90.00
_cell.angle_gamma   90.00
#
_symmetry.space_group_name_H-M   'P 1'
#
loop_
_entity.id
_entity.type
_entity.pdbx_description
1 polymer ?
#
loop_
_entity_poly.entity_id
_entity_poly.type
_entity_poly.pdbx_seq_one_letter_code
_entity_poly.pdbx_strand_id
1 'polypeptide(L)'
;MYLTHLFLIVFSLLSLPGCQKDNADTPIDSVTQVVQVNPGAIDIQSLYSISFLSPQDNNIAAKWLVTQDQKDRVYSVIPNAMENQFQQRLDYLSTQFKEEKRIIANRIVQTRDLLEKFNISTNFLMLLDGMIAVKQSHLIGNFGDYCQFYINLRQHNYEHAEAVKKMKSLSISH
;
A
#
# COMPACT_ATOMS: atom_id res chain seq x y z
N MET A 1 29.03 31.39 38.16
CA MET A 1 30.23 32.11 37.68
C MET A 1 30.68 31.39 36.41
N TYR A 2 30.44 32.02 35.24
CA TYR A 2 31.29 32.10 34.03
C TYR A 2 32.23 30.91 33.68
N LEU A 3 32.43 30.44 32.45
CA LEU A 3 32.12 30.90 31.08
C LEU A 3 32.69 29.82 30.11
N THR A 4 31.98 29.56 29.02
CA THR A 4 32.43 29.19 27.64
C THR A 4 33.58 28.20 27.36
N HIS A 5 33.31 27.27 26.44
CA HIS A 5 34.10 27.03 25.22
C HIS A 5 33.11 26.58 24.13
N LEU A 6 32.53 27.46 23.31
CA LEU A 6 33.03 27.94 22.01
C LEU A 6 33.98 26.95 21.31
N PHE A 7 33.45 26.20 20.34
CA PHE A 7 34.24 25.69 19.22
C PHE A 7 33.47 25.97 17.91
N LEU A 8 33.82 27.12 17.32
CA LEU A 8 33.56 27.45 15.93
C LEU A 8 34.52 26.63 15.07
N ILE A 9 34.02 25.85 14.12
CA ILE A 9 34.80 25.49 12.92
C ILE A 9 33.96 25.84 11.71
N VAL A 10 34.50 26.81 10.98
CA VAL A 10 34.01 27.46 9.78
C VAL A 10 34.82 26.93 8.60
N PHE A 11 34.14 26.80 7.46
CA PHE A 11 34.64 26.72 6.08
C PHE A 11 35.33 25.44 5.59
N SER A 12 34.80 24.91 4.47
CA SER A 12 35.46 25.06 3.16
C SER A 12 34.48 24.79 2.02
N LEU A 13 34.14 25.84 1.27
CA LEU A 13 33.52 25.78 -0.05
C LEU A 13 34.56 25.24 -1.04
N LEU A 14 34.30 24.09 -1.66
CA LEU A 14 35.06 23.61 -2.81
C LEU A 14 34.25 23.86 -4.09
N SER A 15 34.69 24.88 -4.81
CA SER A 15 34.33 25.16 -6.21
C SER A 15 34.92 24.07 -7.10
N LEU A 16 34.09 23.38 -7.87
CA LEU A 16 34.57 22.53 -8.98
C LEU A 16 34.49 23.31 -10.30
N PRO A 17 35.61 23.44 -11.04
CA PRO A 17 35.62 23.97 -12.40
C PRO A 17 35.05 22.94 -13.39
N GLY A 18 34.45 23.45 -14.46
CA GLY A 18 33.74 22.68 -15.48
C GLY A 18 34.61 21.76 -16.34
N CYS A 19 33.93 20.79 -16.95
CA CYS A 19 34.37 20.15 -18.19
C CYS A 19 33.25 20.29 -19.22
N GLN A 20 33.39 21.31 -20.07
CA GLN A 20 32.75 21.36 -21.37
C GLN A 20 33.54 20.42 -22.30
N LYS A 21 32.86 19.43 -22.88
CA LYS A 21 33.38 18.68 -24.02
C LYS A 21 32.22 18.37 -24.95
N ASP A 22 32.03 19.26 -25.90
CA ASP A 22 31.23 19.03 -27.10
C ASP A 22 31.87 17.89 -27.90
N ASN A 23 31.10 16.84 -28.16
CA ASN A 23 31.45 15.81 -29.13
C ASN A 23 30.17 15.37 -29.84
N ALA A 24 29.99 15.95 -31.03
CA ALA A 24 29.33 15.41 -32.21
C ALA A 24 28.20 14.38 -32.00
N ASP A 25 26.96 14.87 -31.96
CA ASP A 25 25.78 14.02 -32.12
C ASP A 25 25.67 13.57 -33.58
N THR A 26 25.80 12.25 -33.75
CA THR A 26 25.39 11.52 -34.95
C THR A 26 23.86 11.37 -34.88
N PRO A 27 23.09 11.62 -35.95
CA PRO A 27 21.64 11.44 -35.88
C PRO A 27 21.32 9.95 -35.88
N ILE A 28 21.08 9.39 -34.70
CA ILE A 28 20.40 8.11 -34.56
C ILE A 28 18.90 8.42 -34.60
N ASP A 29 18.27 8.10 -35.73
CA ASP A 29 16.83 7.90 -35.84
C ASP A 29 16.40 6.84 -34.83
N SER A 30 16.19 7.28 -33.59
CA SER A 30 15.51 6.49 -32.58
C SER A 30 14.03 6.75 -32.78
N VAL A 31 13.41 5.91 -33.60
CA VAL A 31 11.96 5.71 -33.54
C VAL A 31 11.67 5.25 -32.13
N THR A 32 11.29 6.19 -31.26
CA THR A 32 10.73 5.90 -29.95
C THR A 32 9.41 5.20 -30.20
N GLN A 33 9.44 3.87 -30.33
CA GLN A 33 8.24 3.08 -30.15
C GLN A 33 7.83 3.29 -28.70
N VAL A 34 6.89 4.21 -28.50
CA VAL A 34 6.08 4.29 -27.31
C VAL A 34 5.39 2.95 -27.19
N VAL A 35 5.98 2.04 -26.43
CA VAL A 35 5.32 0.80 -26.00
C VAL A 35 4.13 1.27 -25.19
N GLN A 36 2.96 1.31 -25.83
CA GLN A 36 1.70 1.45 -25.12
C GLN A 36 1.58 0.22 -24.22
N VAL A 37 1.91 0.41 -22.95
CA VAL A 37 1.65 -0.58 -21.90
C VAL A 37 0.14 -0.72 -21.86
N ASN A 38 -0.37 -1.81 -22.46
CA ASN A 38 -1.77 -2.18 -22.34
C ASN A 38 -2.05 -2.36 -20.84
N PRO A 39 -2.93 -1.56 -20.22
CA PRO A 39 -3.22 -1.65 -18.79
C PRO A 39 -3.78 -3.03 -18.37
N GLY A 40 -4.19 -3.86 -19.33
CA GLY A 40 -4.66 -5.22 -19.12
C GLY A 40 -3.59 -6.32 -19.16
N ALA A 41 -2.35 -6.03 -19.58
CA ALA A 41 -1.34 -7.04 -19.87
C ALA A 41 -0.16 -7.04 -18.88
N ILE A 42 -0.41 -6.74 -17.60
CA ILE A 42 0.62 -6.99 -16.59
C ILE A 42 0.81 -8.50 -16.46
N ASP A 43 2.04 -8.93 -16.73
CA ASP A 43 2.47 -10.31 -16.54
C ASP A 43 2.31 -10.70 -15.06
N ILE A 44 1.70 -11.86 -14.80
CA ILE A 44 1.43 -12.32 -13.43
C ILE A 44 2.74 -12.57 -12.67
N GLN A 45 3.81 -12.97 -13.36
CA GLN A 45 5.11 -13.13 -12.69
C GLN A 45 5.62 -11.80 -12.13
N SER A 46 5.38 -10.69 -12.84
CA SER A 46 5.71 -9.36 -12.33
C SER A 46 4.91 -9.02 -11.07
N LEU A 47 3.64 -9.42 -10.96
CA LEU A 47 2.82 -9.19 -9.75
C LEU A 47 3.42 -9.86 -8.51
N TYR A 48 3.99 -11.05 -8.64
CA TYR A 48 4.65 -11.76 -7.53
C TYR A 48 5.95 -11.08 -7.07
N SER A 49 6.61 -10.31 -7.93
CA SER A 49 7.83 -9.58 -7.58
C SER A 49 7.57 -8.28 -6.82
N ILE A 50 6.34 -7.78 -6.85
CA ILE A 50 5.96 -6.52 -6.19
C ILE A 50 5.73 -6.80 -4.70
N SER A 51 6.61 -6.26 -3.86
CA SER A 51 6.43 -6.28 -2.40
C SER A 51 5.53 -5.15 -1.89
N PHE A 52 5.44 -4.05 -2.63
CA PHE A 52 4.67 -2.87 -2.27
C PHE A 52 4.24 -2.11 -3.54
N LEU A 53 2.95 -1.79 -3.64
CA LEU A 53 2.42 -1.06 -4.80
C LEU A 53 2.87 0.41 -4.77
N SER A 54 3.41 0.86 -5.89
CA SER A 54 3.83 2.24 -6.13
C SER A 54 2.65 3.11 -6.61
N PRO A 55 2.81 4.45 -6.67
CA PRO A 55 1.71 5.35 -7.08
C PRO A 55 1.07 5.00 -8.43
N GLN A 56 1.84 4.51 -9.40
CA GLN A 56 1.34 4.13 -10.72
C GLN A 56 0.54 2.81 -10.73
N ASP A 57 0.61 2.01 -9.68
CA ASP A 57 0.05 0.64 -9.63
C ASP A 57 -1.42 0.61 -9.16
N ASN A 58 -2.11 1.75 -9.14
CA ASN A 58 -3.46 1.83 -8.60
C ASN A 58 -4.49 0.96 -9.34
N ASN A 59 -4.31 0.78 -10.65
CA ASN A 59 -5.19 -0.03 -11.49
C ASN A 59 -5.00 -1.54 -11.31
N ILE A 60 -3.88 -1.99 -10.74
CA ILE A 60 -3.57 -3.41 -10.56
C ILE A 60 -3.72 -3.89 -9.12
N ALA A 61 -4.15 -2.99 -8.23
CA ALA A 61 -4.23 -3.25 -6.80
C ALA A 61 -5.04 -4.51 -6.45
N ALA A 62 -6.18 -4.74 -7.12
CA ALA A 62 -7.00 -5.93 -6.88
C ALA A 62 -6.28 -7.22 -7.30
N LYS A 63 -5.68 -7.26 -8.51
CA LYS A 63 -4.92 -8.41 -9.00
C LYS A 63 -3.75 -8.75 -8.10
N TRP A 64 -2.99 -7.73 -7.70
CA TRP A 64 -1.89 -7.91 -6.76
C TRP A 64 -2.39 -8.41 -5.41
N LEU A 65 -3.50 -7.89 -4.89
CA LEU A 65 -4.02 -8.33 -3.59
C LEU A 65 -4.45 -9.82 -3.60
N VAL A 66 -4.89 -10.34 -4.75
CA VAL A 66 -5.13 -11.79 -4.93
C VAL A 66 -3.85 -12.61 -4.77
N THR A 67 -2.74 -12.18 -5.38
CA THR A 67 -1.46 -12.91 -5.25
C THR A 67 -0.93 -12.85 -3.83
N GLN A 68 -1.23 -11.76 -3.12
CA GLN A 68 -0.83 -11.59 -1.74
C GLN A 68 -1.71 -12.38 -0.75
N ASP A 69 -3.02 -12.54 -0.96
CA ASP A 69 -3.90 -13.30 -0.05
C ASP A 69 -3.52 -14.80 0.01
N GLN A 70 -3.02 -15.32 -1.11
CA GLN A 70 -2.67 -16.73 -1.27
C GLN A 70 -1.19 -16.87 -1.64
N LYS A 71 -0.27 -16.47 -0.73
CA LYS A 71 1.19 -16.47 -0.99
C LYS A 71 1.73 -17.83 -1.45
N ASP A 72 1.12 -18.92 -0.98
CA ASP A 72 1.55 -20.29 -1.31
C ASP A 72 1.00 -20.79 -2.67
N ARG A 73 0.13 -20.00 -3.31
CA ARG A 73 -0.49 -20.37 -4.58
C ARG A 73 0.10 -19.55 -5.73
N VAL A 74 0.66 -20.26 -6.69
CA VAL A 74 1.10 -19.69 -7.96
C VAL A 74 -0.03 -19.81 -8.99
N TYR A 75 -0.47 -18.67 -9.52
CA TYR A 75 -1.48 -18.59 -10.57
C TYR A 75 -0.80 -18.46 -11.92
N SER A 76 -1.26 -19.24 -12.91
CA SER A 76 -0.95 -18.98 -14.33
C SER A 76 -1.84 -17.87 -14.90
N VAL A 77 -3.08 -17.76 -14.39
CA VAL A 77 -4.04 -16.68 -14.65
C VAL A 77 -4.81 -16.40 -13.35
N ILE A 78 -4.97 -15.13 -12.98
CA ILE A 78 -5.80 -14.76 -11.83
C ILE A 78 -7.28 -14.98 -12.19
N PRO A 79 -8.04 -15.76 -11.41
CA PRO A 79 -9.46 -15.94 -11.68
C PRO A 79 -10.22 -14.61 -11.58
N ASN A 80 -10.92 -14.23 -12.65
CA ASN A 80 -11.69 -12.97 -12.70
C ASN A 80 -12.68 -12.84 -11.52
N ALA A 81 -13.32 -13.93 -11.11
CA ALA A 81 -14.25 -13.92 -9.98
C ALA A 81 -13.57 -13.48 -8.68
N MET A 82 -12.32 -13.90 -8.45
CA MET A 82 -11.55 -13.56 -7.25
C MET A 82 -11.06 -12.12 -7.31
N GLU A 83 -10.50 -11.69 -8.46
CA GLU A 83 -10.13 -10.29 -8.69
C GLU A 83 -11.31 -9.35 -8.46
N ASN A 84 -12.48 -9.69 -9.00
CA ASN A 84 -13.70 -8.88 -8.87
C ASN A 84 -14.13 -8.71 -7.40
N GLN A 85 -13.96 -9.72 -6.56
CA GLN A 85 -14.28 -9.62 -5.13
C GLN A 85 -13.42 -8.55 -4.44
N PHE A 86 -12.11 -8.56 -4.69
CA PHE A 86 -11.19 -7.55 -4.15
C PHE A 86 -11.46 -6.17 -4.75
N GLN A 87 -11.64 -6.10 -6.07
CA GLN A 87 -11.90 -4.87 -6.81
C GLN A 87 -13.11 -4.11 -6.24
N GLN A 88 -14.23 -4.80 -6.01
CA GLN A 88 -15.44 -4.20 -5.43
C GLN A 88 -15.20 -3.56 -4.05
N ARG A 89 -14.43 -4.23 -3.19
CA ARG A 89 -14.14 -3.76 -1.83
C ARG A 89 -13.17 -2.59 -1.84
N LEU A 90 -12.14 -2.66 -2.68
CA LEU A 90 -11.19 -1.57 -2.89
C LEU A 90 -11.90 -0.34 -3.47
N ASP A 91 -12.84 -0.51 -4.41
CA ASP A 91 -13.62 0.60 -4.98
C ASP A 91 -14.46 1.30 -3.93
N TYR A 92 -15.17 0.52 -3.11
CA TYR A 92 -15.97 1.06 -2.02
C TYR A 92 -15.10 1.82 -1.01
N LEU A 93 -14.05 1.18 -0.48
CA LEU A 93 -13.19 1.79 0.53
C LEU A 93 -12.44 3.01 -0.02
N SER A 94 -11.95 2.95 -1.25
CA SER A 94 -11.30 4.09 -1.92
C SER A 94 -12.23 5.30 -1.98
N THR A 95 -13.49 5.07 -2.34
CA THR A 95 -14.52 6.13 -2.36
C THR A 95 -14.79 6.68 -0.96
N GLN A 96 -14.98 5.80 0.03
CA GLN A 96 -15.37 6.20 1.39
C GLN A 96 -14.25 6.89 2.18
N PHE A 97 -13.00 6.52 1.94
CA PHE A 97 -11.84 7.10 2.60
C PHE A 97 -11.15 8.21 1.80
N LYS A 98 -11.50 8.36 0.51
CA LYS A 98 -10.79 9.24 -0.44
C LYS A 98 -9.29 8.92 -0.54
N GLU A 99 -8.96 7.61 -0.45
CA GLU A 99 -7.60 7.07 -0.58
C GLU A 99 -7.51 6.22 -1.84
N GLU A 100 -6.33 6.15 -2.46
CA GLU A 100 -6.11 5.29 -3.63
C GLU A 100 -6.20 3.80 -3.26
N LYS A 101 -6.70 2.97 -4.18
CA LYS A 101 -6.82 1.51 -3.98
C LYS A 101 -5.48 0.87 -3.64
N ARG A 102 -4.38 1.32 -4.25
CA ARG A 102 -3.03 0.85 -3.93
C ARG A 102 -2.62 1.15 -2.48
N ILE A 103 -3.03 2.28 -1.91
CA ILE A 103 -2.78 2.60 -0.50
C ILE A 103 -3.53 1.61 0.40
N ILE A 104 -4.81 1.39 0.10
CA ILE A 104 -5.67 0.47 0.86
C ILE A 104 -5.13 -0.96 0.78
N ALA A 105 -4.81 -1.45 -0.41
CA ALA A 105 -4.24 -2.78 -0.63
C ALA A 105 -2.91 -2.95 0.11
N ASN A 106 -1.99 -1.98 0.02
CA ASN A 106 -0.72 -2.01 0.76
C ASN A 106 -0.95 -2.10 2.27
N ARG A 107 -1.87 -1.30 2.82
CA ARG A 107 -2.20 -1.33 4.25
C ARG A 107 -2.82 -2.65 4.69
N ILE A 108 -3.63 -3.32 3.85
CA ILE A 108 -4.15 -4.66 4.12
C ILE A 108 -3.02 -5.69 4.25
N VAL A 109 -2.09 -5.70 3.29
CA VAL A 109 -0.91 -6.59 3.29
C VAL A 109 -0.06 -6.35 4.54
N GLN A 110 0.27 -5.09 4.83
CA GLN A 110 1.02 -4.71 6.03
C GLN A 110 0.31 -5.11 7.34
N THR A 111 -1.01 -4.96 7.39
CA THR A 111 -1.82 -5.33 8.56
C THR A 111 -1.71 -6.83 8.85
N ARG A 112 -1.90 -7.67 7.83
CA ARG A 112 -1.72 -9.12 7.98
C ARG A 112 -0.28 -9.46 8.36
N ASP A 113 0.71 -8.93 7.64
CA ASP A 113 2.11 -9.26 7.90
C ASP A 113 2.53 -8.90 9.33
N LEU A 114 1.98 -7.82 9.90
CA LEU A 114 2.20 -7.48 11.30
C LEU A 114 1.51 -8.45 12.24
N LEU A 115 0.26 -8.85 11.97
CA LEU A 115 -0.48 -9.82 12.79
C LEU A 115 0.15 -11.22 12.75
N GLU A 116 0.71 -11.63 11.61
CA GLU A 116 1.43 -12.90 11.46
C GLU A 116 2.66 -12.98 12.39
N LYS A 117 3.33 -11.86 12.68
CA LYS A 117 4.43 -11.82 13.68
C LYS A 117 3.98 -12.21 15.09
N PHE A 118 2.67 -12.17 15.36
CA PHE A 118 2.05 -12.61 16.61
C PHE A 118 1.29 -13.93 16.46
N ASN A 119 1.51 -14.68 15.36
CA ASN A 119 0.81 -15.92 15.01
C ASN A 119 -0.71 -15.74 14.81
N ILE A 120 -1.16 -14.55 14.43
CA ILE A 120 -2.58 -14.26 14.16
C ILE A 120 -2.81 -14.28 12.66
N SER A 121 -3.42 -15.35 12.16
CA SER A 121 -3.81 -15.45 10.74
C SER A 121 -4.99 -14.52 10.42
N THR A 122 -4.96 -13.89 9.24
CA THR A 122 -6.02 -13.00 8.77
C THR A 122 -6.28 -13.20 7.28
N ASN A 123 -7.53 -13.49 6.92
CA ASN A 123 -8.00 -13.51 5.55
C ASN A 123 -8.28 -12.07 5.05
N PHE A 124 -7.84 -11.73 3.83
CA PHE A 124 -7.98 -10.36 3.34
C PHE A 124 -9.42 -9.93 3.06
N LEU A 125 -10.24 -10.82 2.50
CA LEU A 125 -11.65 -10.50 2.23
C LEU A 125 -12.41 -10.24 3.53
N MET A 126 -12.18 -11.08 4.55
CA MET A 126 -12.74 -10.83 5.89
C MET A 126 -12.27 -9.50 6.47
N LEU A 127 -10.97 -9.19 6.36
CA LEU A 127 -10.43 -7.92 6.84
C LEU A 127 -11.09 -6.72 6.14
N LEU A 128 -11.16 -6.75 4.81
CA LEU A 128 -11.80 -5.71 3.99
C LEU A 128 -13.28 -5.55 4.37
N ASP A 129 -14.04 -6.65 4.46
CA ASP A 129 -15.46 -6.63 4.82
C ASP A 129 -15.66 -6.06 6.24
N GLY A 130 -14.77 -6.39 7.18
CA GLY A 130 -14.73 -5.79 8.50
C GLY A 130 -14.52 -4.27 8.46
N MET A 131 -13.56 -3.78 7.66
CA MET A 131 -13.32 -2.33 7.52
C MET A 131 -14.51 -1.61 6.87
N ILE A 132 -15.18 -2.24 5.91
CA ILE A 132 -16.42 -1.73 5.32
C ILE A 132 -17.51 -1.59 6.41
N ALA A 133 -17.70 -2.63 7.23
CA ALA A 133 -18.70 -2.62 8.29
C ALA A 133 -18.43 -1.55 9.37
N VAL A 134 -17.16 -1.28 9.68
CA VAL A 134 -16.77 -0.17 10.57
C VAL A 134 -17.03 1.17 9.90
N LYS A 135 -16.73 1.31 8.61
CA LYS A 135 -16.96 2.57 7.91
C LYS A 135 -18.44 2.92 7.85
N GLN A 136 -19.29 1.90 7.64
CA GLN A 136 -20.75 2.02 7.67
C GLN A 136 -21.32 2.36 9.04
N SER A 137 -20.58 2.15 10.14
CA SER A 137 -20.99 2.65 11.45
C SER A 137 -20.62 4.11 11.69
N HIS A 138 -19.99 4.79 10.71
CA HIS A 138 -19.59 6.20 10.77
C HIS A 138 -18.44 6.50 11.75
N LEU A 139 -17.58 5.51 12.04
CA LEU A 139 -16.35 5.78 12.78
C LEU A 139 -15.48 6.78 11.98
N ILE A 140 -15.03 7.85 12.63
CA ILE A 140 -14.16 8.85 12.01
C ILE A 140 -12.71 8.34 12.02
N GLY A 141 -12.00 8.55 10.91
CA GLY A 141 -10.61 8.16 10.73
C GLY A 141 -10.28 7.92 9.26
N ASN A 142 -8.99 7.90 8.94
CA ASN A 142 -8.48 7.41 7.66
C ASN A 142 -8.37 5.87 7.68
N PHE A 143 -8.07 5.25 6.53
CA PHE A 143 -8.01 3.78 6.46
C PHE A 143 -6.85 3.20 7.29
N GLY A 144 -5.79 3.99 7.49
CA GLY A 144 -4.70 3.67 8.39
C GLY A 144 -5.09 3.58 9.86
N ASP A 145 -5.88 4.53 10.34
CA ASP A 145 -6.38 4.53 11.72
C ASP A 145 -7.19 3.25 11.98
N TYR A 146 -8.02 2.86 11.01
CA TYR A 146 -8.80 1.63 11.06
C TYR A 146 -7.91 0.39 11.15
N CYS A 147 -6.88 0.30 10.32
CA CYS A 147 -5.90 -0.79 10.37
C CYS A 147 -5.21 -0.84 11.75
N GLN A 148 -4.81 0.31 12.30
CA GLN A 148 -4.15 0.38 13.60
C GLN A 148 -5.07 -0.05 14.74
N PHE A 149 -6.33 0.39 14.76
CA PHE A 149 -7.31 -0.06 15.75
C PHE A 149 -7.53 -1.57 15.67
N TYR A 150 -7.65 -2.10 14.45
CA TYR A 150 -7.82 -3.53 14.24
C TYR A 150 -6.62 -4.32 14.77
N ILE A 151 -5.38 -3.91 14.43
CA ILE A 151 -4.14 -4.53 14.91
C ILE A 151 -4.13 -4.56 16.44
N ASN A 152 -4.37 -3.40 17.06
CA ASN A 152 -4.36 -3.29 18.52
C ASN A 152 -5.37 -4.25 19.14
N LEU A 153 -6.58 -4.34 18.60
CA LEU A 153 -7.60 -5.25 19.14
C LEU A 153 -7.22 -6.72 18.93
N ARG A 154 -6.77 -7.11 17.74
CA ARG A 154 -6.35 -8.50 17.48
C ARG A 154 -5.18 -8.91 18.40
N GLN A 155 -4.22 -8.02 18.66
CA GLN A 155 -3.12 -8.27 19.60
C GLN A 155 -3.57 -8.46 21.06
N HIS A 156 -4.74 -7.94 21.44
CA HIS A 156 -5.37 -8.18 22.74
C HIS A 156 -6.30 -9.41 22.72
N ASN A 157 -6.06 -10.35 21.81
CA ASN A 157 -6.81 -11.61 21.64
C ASN A 157 -8.30 -11.44 21.32
N TYR A 158 -8.71 -10.29 20.78
CA TYR A 158 -10.04 -10.19 20.19
C TYR A 158 -10.07 -10.90 18.85
N GLU A 159 -11.07 -11.73 18.63
CA GLU A 159 -11.30 -12.33 17.32
C GLU A 159 -11.79 -11.28 16.31
N HIS A 160 -11.73 -11.62 15.02
CA HIS A 160 -12.11 -10.69 13.94
C HIS A 160 -13.46 -9.98 14.20
N ALA A 161 -14.49 -10.76 14.51
CA ALA A 161 -15.85 -10.23 14.73
C ALA A 161 -15.92 -9.33 15.98
N GLU A 162 -15.17 -9.65 17.03
CA GLU A 162 -15.13 -8.86 18.26
C GLU A 162 -14.36 -7.55 18.06
N ALA A 163 -13.24 -7.60 17.33
CA ALA A 163 -12.47 -6.42 16.96
C ALA A 163 -13.32 -5.44 16.13
N VAL A 164 -14.01 -5.94 15.09
CA VAL A 164 -14.94 -5.15 14.27
C VAL A 164 -16.06 -4.57 15.13
N LYS A 165 -16.69 -5.38 16.01
CA LYS A 165 -17.74 -4.90 16.92
C LYS A 165 -17.25 -3.77 17.83
N LYS A 166 -16.04 -3.90 18.39
CA LYS A 166 -15.43 -2.88 19.23
C LYS A 166 -15.14 -1.61 18.46
N MET A 167 -14.54 -1.70 17.28
CA MET A 167 -14.32 -0.53 16.42
C MET A 167 -15.65 0.19 16.12
N LYS A 168 -16.72 -0.56 15.80
CA LYS A 168 -18.04 0.04 15.57
C LYS A 168 -18.58 0.79 16.79
N SER A 169 -18.35 0.28 18.00
CA SER A 169 -18.78 0.97 19.24
C SER A 169 -18.04 2.27 19.55
N LEU A 170 -16.92 2.55 18.87
CA LEU A 170 -16.21 3.83 18.97
C LEU A 170 -16.86 4.92 18.09
N SER A 171 -17.84 4.56 17.27
CA SER A 171 -18.55 5.53 16.44
C SER A 171 -19.38 6.45 17.32
N ILE A 172 -19.32 7.74 17.05
CA ILE A 172 -20.13 8.72 17.78
C ILE A 172 -21.59 8.50 17.39
N SER A 173 -22.46 8.33 18.39
CA SER A 173 -23.91 8.27 18.13
C SER A 173 -24.36 9.62 17.58
N HIS A 174 -24.92 9.60 16.37
CA HIS A 174 -25.61 10.74 15.77
C HIS A 174 -27.03 10.86 16.32
#